data_AF-A0A849B156-F1
#
_entry.id   AF-A0A849B156-F1
#
_cell.length_a   1.000
_cell.length_b   1.000
_cell.length_c   1.000
_cell.angle_alpha   90.00
_cell.angle_beta   90.00
_cell.angle_gamma   90.00
#
_symmetry.space_group_name_H-M   'P 1'
#
loop_
_entity.id
_entity.type
_entity.pdbx_description
1 polymer ?
#
loop_
_entity_poly.entity_id
_entity_poly.type
_entity_poly.pdbx_seq_one_letter_code
_entity_poly.pdbx_strand_id
1 'polypeptide(L)'
;MNINLKIALLALPICILSTSSQSRIFDIYPNPHLTDPSLETTFVSKLRNTSIEDMDKLIEGECRQYRDYVYLSIQNWDLAKFKHKSLDEAENYSQRLTVQIPYQQSNQYTFPFGIRTYIESEKILKNSVLNRTEPLKQKELIDDMYYTCIQMNNQKYFILLTSDRYIVNNQKIFLTENELSQKLSSNKSFLELKHTPSEKDKITPSNIGKKINFSEKDLLAATTLINDDIKNHFTLSTTRWIDYKKASIDMQLSFDKFMKEGGRNKNFAVIASSVKYQSLQTENFKNIEVRNVQTLEKLFENTSKDTLEEKFKGILKSFNY
;
A
#
# COMPACT_ATOMS: atom_id res chain seq x y z
N MET A 1 -18.00 -22.71 -2.66
CA MET A 1 -16.80 -22.73 -1.80
C MET A 1 -15.92 -21.55 -2.21
N ASN A 2 -16.05 -20.41 -1.52
CA ASN A 2 -15.83 -19.08 -2.13
C ASN A 2 -15.13 -18.09 -1.18
N ILE A 3 -13.97 -18.45 -0.60
CA ILE A 3 -13.32 -17.63 0.45
C ILE A 3 -11.82 -17.33 0.25
N ASN A 4 -11.06 -17.98 -0.64
CA ASN A 4 -9.58 -17.85 -0.60
C ASN A 4 -8.89 -17.01 -1.70
N LEU A 5 -9.60 -16.32 -2.59
CA LEU A 5 -8.93 -15.55 -3.66
C LEU A 5 -8.60 -14.10 -3.27
N LYS A 6 -9.42 -13.47 -2.42
CA LYS A 6 -9.18 -12.08 -1.95
C LYS A 6 -8.02 -12.00 -0.95
N ILE A 7 -7.74 -13.08 -0.22
CA ILE A 7 -6.65 -13.15 0.77
C ILE A 7 -5.28 -13.22 0.08
N ALA A 8 -5.16 -13.80 -1.11
CA ALA A 8 -3.88 -13.93 -1.81
C ALA A 8 -3.32 -12.60 -2.36
N LEU A 9 -4.18 -11.63 -2.66
CA LEU A 9 -3.78 -10.27 -3.08
C LEU A 9 -3.62 -9.30 -1.90
N LEU A 10 -4.43 -9.47 -0.84
CA LEU A 10 -4.35 -8.67 0.39
C LEU A 10 -3.24 -9.12 1.35
N ALA A 11 -2.60 -10.28 1.13
CA ALA A 11 -1.45 -10.77 1.91
C ALA A 11 -0.09 -10.14 1.52
N LEU A 12 -0.09 -8.97 0.89
CA LEU A 12 1.12 -8.19 0.59
C LEU A 12 1.23 -6.90 1.42
N PRO A 13 1.00 -6.99 2.74
CA PRO A 13 1.92 -6.35 3.66
C PRO A 13 2.56 -7.40 4.56
N ILE A 14 3.81 -7.14 4.94
CA ILE A 14 4.62 -7.89 5.92
C ILE A 14 5.47 -9.01 5.32
N CYS A 15 6.59 -8.61 4.69
CA CYS A 15 7.92 -9.07 5.12
C CYS A 15 8.99 -8.29 4.36
N ILE A 16 9.37 -7.11 4.90
CA ILE A 16 10.63 -6.46 4.55
C ILE A 16 11.71 -7.12 5.40
N LEU A 17 12.07 -8.36 5.08
CA LEU A 17 13.27 -9.00 5.60
C LEU A 17 13.90 -9.83 4.47
N SER A 18 15.22 -9.65 4.31
CA SER A 18 16.13 -10.22 3.30
C SER A 18 16.21 -9.50 1.93
N THR A 19 17.09 -8.50 1.89
CA THR A 19 17.58 -7.75 0.72
C THR A 19 18.41 -8.56 -0.29
N SER A 20 18.20 -9.88 -0.41
CA SER A 20 18.89 -10.70 -1.43
C SER A 20 17.99 -11.68 -2.18
N SER A 21 16.67 -11.65 -1.97
CA SER A 21 15.71 -12.49 -2.71
C SER A 21 14.52 -11.72 -3.34
N GLN A 22 14.37 -10.42 -3.06
CA GLN A 22 13.18 -9.62 -3.43
C GLN A 22 13.09 -9.20 -4.90
N SER A 23 14.14 -9.38 -5.73
CA SER A 23 14.05 -9.15 -7.18
C SER A 23 13.17 -10.18 -7.92
N ARG A 24 12.67 -11.22 -7.24
CA ARG A 24 11.81 -12.26 -7.82
C ARG A 24 10.30 -12.00 -7.67
N ILE A 25 9.89 -11.01 -6.89
CA ILE A 25 8.46 -10.74 -6.61
C ILE A 25 7.88 -9.69 -7.55
N PHE A 26 8.66 -8.66 -7.91
CA PHE A 26 8.29 -7.67 -8.91
C PHE A 26 9.22 -7.80 -10.11
N ASP A 27 8.68 -8.29 -11.21
CA ASP A 27 9.34 -8.19 -12.50
C ASP A 27 9.37 -6.69 -12.86
N ILE A 28 10.56 -6.11 -13.01
CA ILE A 28 10.74 -4.70 -13.39
C ILE A 28 11.41 -4.72 -14.75
N TYR A 29 10.72 -4.22 -15.76
CA TYR A 29 11.32 -4.04 -17.08
C TYR A 29 11.93 -2.64 -17.11
N PRO A 30 13.26 -2.49 -17.24
CA PRO A 30 13.80 -1.19 -17.60
C PRO A 30 13.25 -0.81 -18.99
N ASN A 31 13.08 0.48 -19.21
CA ASN A 31 12.79 0.98 -20.56
C ASN A 31 13.80 0.36 -21.55
N PRO A 32 13.35 -0.23 -22.67
CA PRO A 32 14.21 -0.97 -23.60
C PRO A 32 15.29 -0.10 -24.25
N HIS A 33 15.15 1.23 -24.20
CA HIS A 33 16.16 2.19 -24.62
C HIS A 33 17.22 2.48 -23.56
N LEU A 34 17.11 1.92 -22.35
CA LEU A 34 18.15 1.93 -21.33
C LEU A 34 19.13 0.78 -21.57
N THR A 35 19.87 0.88 -22.68
CA THR A 35 20.89 -0.11 -23.04
C THR A 35 22.20 0.09 -22.29
N ASP A 36 22.38 1.24 -21.62
CA ASP A 36 23.54 1.57 -20.81
C ASP A 36 23.19 1.55 -19.30
N PRO A 37 23.82 0.68 -18.49
CA PRO A 37 23.65 0.65 -17.03
C PRO A 37 23.93 2.00 -16.31
N SER A 38 24.72 2.88 -16.91
CA SER A 38 24.99 4.23 -16.38
C SER A 38 23.73 5.12 -16.42
N LEU A 39 22.84 4.90 -17.39
CA LEU A 39 21.56 5.59 -17.51
C LEU A 39 20.58 5.14 -16.43
N GLU A 40 20.48 3.83 -16.17
CA GLU A 40 19.64 3.30 -15.07
C GLU A 40 20.01 3.97 -13.74
N THR A 41 21.32 4.05 -13.45
CA THR A 41 21.85 4.70 -12.24
C THR A 41 21.51 6.19 -12.18
N THR A 42 21.58 6.89 -13.32
CA THR A 42 21.22 8.30 -13.43
C THR A 42 19.73 8.53 -13.16
N PHE A 43 18.86 7.69 -13.73
CA PHE A 43 17.42 7.79 -13.50
C PHE A 43 17.03 7.46 -12.05
N VAL A 44 17.59 6.40 -11.47
CA VAL A 44 17.37 6.08 -10.05
C VAL A 44 17.84 7.23 -9.16
N SER A 45 18.99 7.84 -9.46
CA SER A 45 19.49 9.00 -8.72
C SER A 45 18.56 10.22 -8.83
N LYS A 46 17.97 10.46 -10.01
CA LYS A 46 16.94 11.49 -10.19
C LYS A 46 15.70 11.19 -9.37
N LEU A 47 15.19 9.96 -9.45
CA LEU A 47 13.99 9.52 -8.72
C LEU A 47 14.16 9.55 -7.20
N ARG A 48 15.36 9.27 -6.68
CA ARG A 48 15.68 9.42 -5.24
C ARG A 48 15.48 10.85 -4.74
N ASN A 49 15.63 11.85 -5.60
CA ASN A 49 15.50 13.26 -5.27
C ASN A 49 14.11 13.84 -5.58
N THR A 50 13.18 13.01 -6.05
CA THR A 50 11.80 13.43 -6.36
C THR A 50 11.01 13.72 -5.09
N SER A 51 10.18 14.76 -5.14
CA SER A 51 9.25 15.13 -4.07
C SER A 51 8.20 14.04 -3.83
N ILE A 52 7.50 14.09 -2.69
CA ILE A 52 6.38 13.17 -2.41
C ILE A 52 5.31 13.28 -3.49
N GLU A 53 4.91 14.50 -3.85
CA GLU A 53 3.83 14.77 -4.81
C GLU A 53 4.17 14.27 -6.22
N ASP A 54 5.38 14.56 -6.71
CA ASP A 54 5.77 14.17 -8.07
C ASP A 54 5.91 12.65 -8.20
N MET A 55 6.38 11.99 -7.15
CA MET A 55 6.48 10.53 -7.15
C MET A 55 5.11 9.86 -7.07
N ASP A 56 4.18 10.43 -6.29
CA ASP A 56 2.80 9.94 -6.25
C ASP A 56 2.10 10.15 -7.61
N LYS A 57 2.31 11.30 -8.28
CA LYS A 57 1.81 11.53 -9.66
C LYS A 57 2.36 10.53 -10.67
N LEU A 58 3.66 10.18 -10.55
CA LEU A 58 4.30 9.16 -11.39
C LEU A 58 3.61 7.80 -11.19
N ILE A 59 3.46 7.36 -9.93
CA ILE A 59 2.84 6.09 -9.56
C ILE A 59 1.38 6.03 -10.02
N GLU A 60 0.61 7.08 -9.76
CA GLU A 60 -0.77 7.18 -10.22
C GLU A 60 -0.88 7.18 -11.75
N GLY A 61 0.08 7.81 -12.45
CA GLY A 61 0.18 7.77 -13.90
C GLY A 61 0.31 6.35 -14.43
N GLU A 62 1.27 5.58 -13.90
CA GLU A 62 1.43 4.17 -14.27
C GLU A 62 0.17 3.36 -13.99
N CYS A 63 -0.46 3.57 -12.82
CA CYS A 63 -1.65 2.82 -12.45
C CYS A 63 -2.90 3.20 -13.22
N ARG A 64 -3.01 4.42 -13.73
CA ARG A 64 -4.10 4.80 -14.66
C ARG A 64 -4.01 3.99 -15.95
N GLN A 65 -2.81 3.78 -16.49
CA GLN A 65 -2.65 2.94 -17.69
C GLN A 65 -2.89 1.45 -17.40
N TYR A 66 -2.47 0.97 -16.22
CA TYR A 66 -2.82 -0.37 -15.77
C TYR A 66 -4.34 -0.56 -15.65
N ARG A 67 -5.07 0.47 -15.19
CA ARG A 67 -6.54 0.47 -15.15
C ARG A 67 -7.15 0.28 -16.53
N ASP A 68 -6.61 0.94 -17.56
CA ASP A 68 -7.09 0.79 -18.94
C ASP A 68 -6.89 -0.65 -19.44
N TYR A 69 -5.75 -1.26 -19.11
CA TYR A 69 -5.52 -2.69 -19.35
C TYR A 69 -6.57 -3.58 -18.67
N VAL A 70 -6.85 -3.34 -17.39
CA VAL A 70 -7.86 -4.10 -16.63
C VAL A 70 -9.23 -4.00 -17.30
N TYR A 71 -9.61 -2.79 -17.75
CA TYR A 71 -10.86 -2.57 -18.46
C TYR A 71 -10.94 -3.41 -19.75
N LEU A 72 -9.89 -3.35 -20.59
CA LEU A 72 -9.81 -4.12 -21.83
C LEU A 72 -9.87 -5.64 -21.59
N SER A 73 -9.20 -6.12 -20.54
CA SER A 73 -9.22 -7.54 -20.15
C SER A 73 -10.61 -7.98 -19.72
N ILE A 74 -11.30 -7.20 -18.87
CA ILE A 74 -12.68 -7.50 -18.44
C ILE A 74 -13.60 -7.59 -19.66
N GLN A 75 -13.55 -6.62 -20.56
CA GLN A 75 -14.35 -6.63 -21.80
C GLN A 75 -14.07 -7.87 -22.65
N ASN A 76 -12.81 -8.24 -22.80
CA ASN A 76 -12.40 -9.41 -23.56
C ASN A 76 -13.02 -10.71 -23.01
N TRP A 77 -12.96 -10.90 -21.68
CA TRP A 77 -13.53 -12.08 -21.03
C TRP A 77 -15.06 -12.05 -20.96
N ASP A 78 -15.68 -10.85 -20.89
CA ASP A 78 -17.13 -10.68 -20.92
C ASP A 78 -17.73 -11.14 -22.23
N LEU A 79 -17.14 -10.70 -23.35
CA LEU A 79 -17.55 -11.13 -24.68
C LEU A 79 -17.46 -12.67 -24.80
N ALA A 80 -16.47 -13.31 -24.20
CA ALA A 80 -16.34 -14.77 -24.19
C ALA A 80 -17.41 -15.43 -23.29
N LYS A 81 -17.65 -14.90 -22.08
CA LYS A 81 -18.68 -15.39 -21.14
C LYS A 81 -20.07 -15.38 -21.77
N PHE A 82 -20.38 -14.33 -22.53
CA PHE A 82 -21.67 -14.16 -23.22
C PHE A 82 -21.68 -14.74 -24.65
N LYS A 83 -20.67 -15.53 -25.02
CA LYS A 83 -20.56 -16.24 -26.31
C LYS A 83 -20.59 -15.32 -27.54
N HIS A 84 -20.17 -14.06 -27.39
CA HIS A 84 -19.94 -13.13 -28.51
C HIS A 84 -18.57 -13.35 -29.18
N LYS A 85 -17.67 -14.12 -28.55
CA LYS A 85 -16.39 -14.60 -29.10
C LYS A 85 -16.04 -15.96 -28.51
N SER A 86 -15.17 -16.71 -29.19
CA SER A 86 -14.73 -18.02 -28.68
C SER A 86 -13.73 -17.87 -27.50
N LEU A 87 -13.57 -18.93 -26.71
CA LEU A 87 -12.55 -18.95 -25.65
C LEU A 87 -11.13 -18.85 -26.22
N ASP A 88 -10.87 -19.48 -27.37
CA ASP A 88 -9.56 -19.42 -28.03
C ASP A 88 -9.25 -18.01 -28.53
N GLU A 89 -10.25 -17.30 -29.08
CA GLU A 89 -10.12 -15.88 -29.44
C GLU A 89 -9.88 -14.98 -28.21
N ALA A 90 -10.48 -15.33 -27.07
CA ALA A 90 -10.27 -14.62 -25.80
C ALA A 90 -8.85 -14.81 -25.28
N GLU A 91 -8.36 -16.05 -25.29
CA GLU A 91 -7.02 -16.40 -24.87
C GLU A 91 -5.96 -15.75 -25.77
N ASN A 92 -6.14 -15.82 -27.09
CA ASN A 92 -5.21 -15.21 -28.04
C ASN A 92 -5.14 -13.68 -27.88
N TYR A 93 -6.27 -13.00 -27.64
CA TYR A 93 -6.28 -11.57 -27.37
C TYR A 93 -5.59 -11.25 -26.05
N SER A 94 -5.90 -12.01 -25.00
CA SER A 94 -5.32 -11.91 -23.66
C SER A 94 -3.78 -12.05 -23.66
N GLN A 95 -3.26 -13.05 -24.38
CA GLN A 95 -1.82 -13.25 -24.56
C GLN A 95 -1.16 -12.06 -25.25
N ARG A 96 -1.78 -11.48 -26.29
CA ARG A 96 -1.26 -10.26 -26.92
C ARG A 96 -1.29 -9.08 -25.96
N LEU A 97 -2.38 -8.91 -25.23
CA LEU A 97 -2.59 -7.79 -24.30
C LEU A 97 -1.53 -7.78 -23.19
N THR A 98 -1.27 -8.94 -22.58
CA THR A 98 -0.28 -9.11 -21.49
C THR A 98 1.17 -8.87 -21.91
N VAL A 99 1.47 -8.89 -23.21
CA VAL A 99 2.80 -8.61 -23.75
C VAL A 99 2.90 -7.18 -24.28
N GLN A 100 1.91 -6.74 -25.06
CA GLN A 100 1.95 -5.44 -25.74
C GLN A 100 1.82 -4.26 -24.78
N ILE A 101 0.96 -4.35 -23.77
CA ILE A 101 0.77 -3.26 -22.81
C ILE A 101 2.05 -2.97 -22.02
N PRO A 102 2.68 -3.93 -21.31
CA PRO A 102 3.93 -3.64 -20.61
C PRO A 102 5.03 -3.10 -21.52
N TYR A 103 5.11 -3.57 -22.78
CA TYR A 103 6.05 -3.01 -23.77
C TYR A 103 5.73 -1.55 -24.15
N GLN A 104 4.47 -1.19 -24.30
CA GLN A 104 4.09 0.21 -24.55
C GLN A 104 4.40 1.09 -23.33
N GLN A 105 4.14 0.58 -22.13
CA GLN A 105 4.43 1.30 -20.88
C GLN A 105 5.93 1.50 -20.68
N SER A 106 6.77 0.55 -21.08
CA SER A 106 8.23 0.69 -20.94
C SER A 106 8.82 1.79 -21.81
N ASN A 107 8.13 2.24 -22.86
CA ASN A 107 8.54 3.41 -23.62
C ASN A 107 8.20 4.73 -22.91
N GLN A 108 7.27 4.72 -21.95
CA GLN A 108 6.78 5.92 -21.27
C GLN A 108 7.35 6.07 -19.85
N TYR A 109 7.57 4.94 -19.18
CA TYR A 109 8.10 4.88 -17.83
C TYR A 109 9.46 4.21 -17.82
N THR A 110 10.36 4.71 -16.99
CA THR A 110 11.72 4.18 -16.89
C THR A 110 11.72 2.77 -16.29
N PHE A 111 10.79 2.48 -15.37
CA PHE A 111 10.76 1.23 -14.60
C PHE A 111 9.32 0.71 -14.43
N PRO A 112 8.52 0.46 -15.48
CA PRO A 112 7.17 -0.10 -15.35
C PRO A 112 7.19 -1.52 -14.75
N PHE A 113 6.00 -2.04 -14.44
CA PHE A 113 5.84 -3.46 -14.16
C PHE A 113 6.19 -4.31 -15.39
N GLY A 114 6.79 -5.45 -15.11
CA GLY A 114 7.08 -6.47 -16.09
C GLY A 114 5.88 -7.34 -16.44
N ILE A 115 6.07 -8.15 -17.49
CA ILE A 115 5.05 -9.01 -18.09
C ILE A 115 4.38 -9.91 -17.05
N ARG A 116 5.14 -10.41 -16.07
CA ARG A 116 4.61 -11.30 -15.03
C ARG A 116 3.44 -10.68 -14.26
N THR A 117 3.49 -9.39 -13.95
CA THR A 117 2.39 -8.69 -13.27
C THR A 117 1.10 -8.77 -14.07
N TYR A 118 1.19 -8.56 -15.38
CA TYR A 118 0.04 -8.62 -16.29
C TYR A 118 -0.48 -10.06 -16.40
N ILE A 119 0.39 -11.05 -16.55
CA ILE A 119 0.00 -12.47 -16.59
C ILE A 119 -0.79 -12.88 -15.33
N GLU A 120 -0.31 -12.53 -14.13
CA GLU A 120 -1.02 -12.88 -12.90
C GLU A 120 -2.34 -12.13 -12.78
N SER A 121 -2.35 -10.84 -13.12
CA SER A 121 -3.57 -10.02 -13.17
C SER A 121 -4.61 -10.62 -14.11
N GLU A 122 -4.17 -11.11 -15.26
CA GLU A 122 -5.05 -11.70 -16.27
C GLU A 122 -5.72 -12.98 -15.80
N LYS A 123 -4.99 -13.84 -15.07
CA LYS A 123 -5.59 -15.03 -14.44
C LYS A 123 -6.68 -14.65 -13.45
N ILE A 124 -6.46 -13.60 -12.66
CA ILE A 124 -7.44 -13.09 -11.70
C ILE A 124 -8.69 -12.55 -12.41
N LEU A 125 -8.50 -11.74 -13.46
CA LEU A 125 -9.60 -11.15 -14.22
C LEU A 125 -10.41 -12.21 -14.97
N LYS A 126 -9.74 -13.15 -15.66
CA LYS A 126 -10.36 -14.30 -16.32
C LYS A 126 -11.24 -15.08 -15.35
N ASN A 127 -10.71 -15.46 -14.19
CA ASN A 127 -11.46 -16.21 -13.19
C ASN A 127 -12.63 -15.40 -12.62
N SER A 128 -12.42 -14.11 -12.33
CA SER A 128 -13.45 -13.21 -11.80
C SER A 128 -14.61 -13.02 -12.79
N VAL A 129 -14.33 -13.00 -14.08
CA VAL A 129 -15.34 -12.82 -15.13
C VAL A 129 -16.03 -14.12 -15.49
N LEU A 130 -15.28 -15.20 -15.74
CA LEU A 130 -15.86 -16.45 -16.24
C LEU A 130 -16.65 -17.21 -15.17
N ASN A 131 -16.21 -17.17 -13.91
CA ASN A 131 -16.81 -17.93 -12.82
C ASN A 131 -17.93 -17.17 -12.09
N ARG A 132 -18.25 -15.94 -12.50
CA ARG A 132 -19.32 -15.19 -11.85
C ARG A 132 -20.69 -15.83 -12.13
N THR A 133 -21.51 -15.85 -11.09
CA THR A 133 -22.94 -16.20 -11.14
C THR A 133 -23.81 -14.95 -11.15
N GLU A 134 -23.34 -13.89 -10.48
CA GLU A 134 -23.98 -12.58 -10.41
C GLU A 134 -23.39 -11.59 -11.42
N PRO A 135 -24.10 -10.49 -11.76
CA PRO A 135 -23.52 -9.40 -12.55
C PRO A 135 -22.20 -8.91 -11.96
N LEU A 136 -21.19 -8.74 -12.81
CA LEU A 136 -19.91 -8.23 -12.36
C LEU A 136 -20.05 -6.80 -11.92
N LYS A 137 -19.64 -6.54 -10.68
CA LYS A 137 -19.42 -5.19 -10.19
C LYS A 137 -18.15 -4.61 -10.79
N GLN A 138 -18.20 -4.31 -12.08
CA GLN A 138 -17.03 -3.96 -12.89
C GLN A 138 -16.27 -2.77 -12.33
N LYS A 139 -16.99 -1.72 -11.91
CA LYS A 139 -16.36 -0.54 -11.30
C LYS A 139 -15.59 -0.89 -10.04
N GLU A 140 -16.18 -1.69 -9.15
CA GLU A 140 -15.50 -2.14 -7.93
C GLU A 140 -14.22 -2.90 -8.29
N LEU A 141 -14.30 -3.95 -9.15
CA LEU A 141 -13.13 -4.72 -9.55
C LEU A 141 -12.02 -3.88 -10.20
N ILE A 142 -12.38 -2.93 -11.07
CA ILE A 142 -11.41 -2.01 -11.69
C ILE A 142 -10.71 -1.16 -10.64
N ASP A 143 -11.50 -0.61 -9.70
CA ASP A 143 -10.94 0.21 -8.63
C ASP A 143 -10.04 -0.65 -7.72
N ASP A 144 -10.42 -1.89 -7.38
CA ASP A 144 -9.59 -2.84 -6.59
C ASP A 144 -8.22 -3.06 -7.25
N MET A 145 -8.23 -3.34 -8.56
CA MET A 145 -7.03 -3.58 -9.34
C MET A 145 -6.15 -2.32 -9.44
N TYR A 146 -6.76 -1.13 -9.57
CA TYR A 146 -6.03 0.14 -9.53
C TYR A 146 -5.33 0.36 -8.20
N TYR A 147 -6.02 0.17 -7.06
CA TYR A 147 -5.39 0.34 -5.75
C TYR A 147 -4.32 -0.69 -5.46
N THR A 148 -4.51 -1.93 -5.92
CA THR A 148 -3.48 -2.98 -5.87
C THR A 148 -2.24 -2.53 -6.64
N CYS A 149 -2.41 -1.97 -7.86
CA CYS A 149 -1.31 -1.40 -8.63
C CYS A 149 -0.57 -0.31 -7.84
N ILE A 150 -1.29 0.61 -7.18
CA ILE A 150 -0.67 1.68 -6.38
C ILE A 150 0.20 1.08 -5.27
N GLN A 151 -0.29 0.06 -4.55
CA GLN A 151 0.46 -0.61 -3.49
C GLN A 151 1.72 -1.31 -4.02
N MET A 152 1.57 -2.07 -5.11
CA MET A 152 2.69 -2.74 -5.79
C MET A 152 3.73 -1.72 -6.26
N ASN A 153 3.30 -0.56 -6.77
CA ASN A 153 4.20 0.48 -7.27
C ASN A 153 4.97 1.15 -6.15
N ASN A 154 4.31 1.43 -5.02
CA ASN A 154 4.99 1.92 -3.82
C ASN A 154 6.10 0.95 -3.38
N GLN A 155 5.84 -0.35 -3.39
CA GLN A 155 6.85 -1.36 -3.03
C GLN A 155 7.97 -1.45 -4.08
N LYS A 156 7.61 -1.51 -5.36
CA LYS A 156 8.54 -1.53 -6.50
C LYS A 156 9.54 -0.40 -6.40
N TYR A 157 9.05 0.83 -6.28
CA TYR A 157 9.91 2.00 -6.22
C TYR A 157 10.70 2.10 -4.92
N PHE A 158 10.13 1.71 -3.78
CA PHE A 158 10.90 1.68 -2.55
C PHE A 158 12.11 0.74 -2.70
N ILE A 159 11.89 -0.50 -3.14
CA ILE A 159 12.96 -1.49 -3.38
C ILE A 159 14.01 -0.96 -4.37
N LEU A 160 13.56 -0.42 -5.51
CA LEU A 160 14.43 0.11 -6.54
C LEU A 160 15.32 1.25 -6.01
N LEU A 161 14.71 2.24 -5.34
CA LEU A 161 15.40 3.43 -4.88
C LEU A 161 16.30 3.16 -3.67
N THR A 162 16.03 2.10 -2.89
CA THR A 162 16.89 1.67 -1.78
C THR A 162 18.02 0.73 -2.19
N SER A 163 18.10 0.34 -3.46
CA SER A 163 19.11 -0.61 -3.92
C SER A 163 20.51 0.01 -3.95
N ASP A 164 21.46 -0.66 -3.29
CA ASP A 164 22.88 -0.25 -3.28
C ASP A 164 23.51 -0.30 -4.68
N ARG A 165 22.94 -1.07 -5.61
CA ARG A 165 23.39 -1.20 -7.01
C ARG A 165 23.53 0.15 -7.72
N TYR A 166 22.67 1.12 -7.37
CA TYR A 166 22.61 2.42 -8.02
C TYR A 166 23.23 3.54 -7.17
N ILE A 167 24.00 3.21 -6.13
CA ILE A 167 24.73 4.22 -5.36
C ILE A 167 25.94 4.67 -6.17
N VAL A 168 26.09 6.00 -6.32
CA VAL A 168 27.29 6.62 -6.89
C VAL A 168 28.12 7.19 -5.74
N ASN A 169 29.39 6.79 -5.62
CA ASN A 169 30.30 7.19 -4.54
C ASN A 169 29.74 6.82 -3.14
N ASN A 170 30.07 7.60 -2.10
CA ASN A 170 29.58 7.40 -0.72
C ASN A 170 28.23 8.12 -0.48
N GLN A 171 27.33 8.13 -1.47
CA GLN A 171 26.04 8.80 -1.35
C GLN A 171 25.16 8.11 -0.30
N LYS A 172 24.71 8.87 0.71
CA LYS A 172 23.67 8.40 1.64
C LYS A 172 22.33 8.32 0.92
N ILE A 173 21.68 7.16 1.01
CA ILE A 173 20.34 6.96 0.43
C ILE A 173 19.30 7.78 1.22
N PHE A 174 19.27 7.62 2.54
CA PHE A 174 18.28 8.25 3.42
C PHE A 174 18.86 9.42 4.20
N LEU A 175 17.99 10.37 4.52
CA LEU A 175 18.25 11.34 5.58
C LEU A 175 18.26 10.65 6.94
N THR A 176 19.03 11.21 7.88
CA THR A 176 18.98 10.83 9.29
C THR A 176 17.67 11.29 9.93
N GLU A 177 17.28 10.67 11.04
CA GLU A 177 16.09 11.06 11.80
C GLU A 177 16.12 12.55 12.21
N ASN A 178 17.29 13.08 12.56
CA ASN A 178 17.47 14.48 12.93
C ASN A 178 17.22 15.42 11.74
N GLU A 179 17.81 15.12 10.58
CA GLU A 179 17.59 15.88 9.34
C GLU A 179 16.12 15.83 8.91
N LEU A 180 15.47 14.68 9.09
CA LEU A 180 14.06 14.52 8.77
C LEU A 180 13.15 15.30 9.73
N SER A 181 13.47 15.30 11.02
CA SER A 181 12.71 16.04 12.05
C SER A 181 12.73 17.55 11.83
N GLN A 182 13.83 18.09 11.29
CA GLN A 182 13.93 19.51 10.91
C GLN A 182 13.04 19.90 9.72
N LYS A 183 12.56 18.91 8.94
CA LYS A 183 11.69 19.11 7.77
C LYS A 183 10.21 18.94 8.10
N LEU A 184 9.84 18.62 9.34
CA LEU A 184 8.45 18.54 9.76
C LEU A 184 7.81 19.92 9.72
N SER A 185 6.62 20.01 9.11
CA SER A 185 5.82 21.24 9.16
C SER A 185 5.40 21.55 10.61
N SER A 186 5.06 22.82 10.88
CA SER A 186 4.58 23.27 12.19
C SER A 186 3.22 22.69 12.60
N ASN A 187 2.53 22.00 11.69
CA ASN A 187 1.36 21.20 12.03
C ASN A 187 1.84 19.99 12.83
N LYS A 188 1.40 19.87 14.08
CA LYS A 188 1.86 18.80 14.97
C LYS A 188 1.31 17.47 14.49
N SER A 189 2.22 16.54 14.25
CA SER A 189 1.89 15.14 14.02
C SER A 189 1.24 14.53 15.22
N PHE A 190 0.23 13.69 14.95
CA PHE A 190 -0.23 12.79 15.98
C PHE A 190 0.89 11.79 16.35
N LEU A 191 1.78 11.48 15.40
CA LEU A 191 2.95 10.62 15.61
C LEU A 191 4.27 11.39 15.50
N GLU A 192 5.00 11.46 16.62
CA GLU A 192 6.39 11.89 16.59
C GLU A 192 7.24 10.81 15.91
N LEU A 193 8.09 11.20 14.94
CA LEU A 193 9.03 10.28 14.28
C LEU A 193 9.90 9.52 15.29
N LYS A 194 10.26 10.19 16.38
CA LYS A 194 10.93 9.61 17.53
C LYS A 194 10.09 9.85 18.79
N HIS A 195 9.35 8.83 19.19
CA HIS A 195 8.61 8.88 20.44
C HIS A 195 9.58 8.79 21.62
N THR A 196 9.59 9.83 22.45
CA THR A 196 10.25 9.80 23.76
C THR A 196 9.18 9.57 24.83
N PRO A 197 9.21 8.44 25.56
CA PRO A 197 8.22 8.19 26.60
C PRO A 197 8.20 9.33 27.64
N SER A 198 7.01 9.86 27.87
CA SER A 198 6.71 10.84 28.91
C SER A 198 6.19 10.16 30.17
N GLU A 199 6.09 10.91 31.28
CA GLU A 199 5.44 10.42 32.51
C GLU A 199 3.97 10.03 32.31
N LYS A 200 3.34 10.56 31.26
CA LYS A 200 1.95 10.22 30.89
C LYS A 200 1.85 8.90 30.13
N ASP A 201 2.96 8.32 29.68
CA ASP A 201 2.99 7.04 28.98
C ASP A 201 2.99 5.87 29.96
N LYS A 202 1.83 5.20 30.04
CA LYS A 202 1.65 3.97 30.79
C LYS A 202 2.25 2.80 30.01
N ILE A 203 2.75 1.80 30.73
CA ILE A 203 3.27 0.57 30.12
C ILE A 203 2.09 -0.25 29.60
N THR A 204 1.98 -0.41 28.29
CA THR A 204 1.04 -1.32 27.65
C THR A 204 1.57 -2.77 27.76
N PRO A 205 0.73 -3.74 28.12
CA PRO A 205 1.15 -5.14 28.25
C PRO A 205 1.49 -5.77 26.89
N SER A 206 2.33 -6.80 26.90
CA SER A 206 2.62 -7.61 25.71
C SER A 206 1.36 -8.27 25.14
N ASN A 207 1.40 -8.60 23.85
CA ASN A 207 0.34 -9.26 23.09
C ASN A 207 -1.00 -8.51 23.10
N ILE A 208 -0.96 -7.17 23.19
CA ILE A 208 -2.17 -6.35 23.25
C ILE A 208 -3.04 -6.52 22.00
N GLY A 209 -2.43 -6.73 20.83
CA GLY A 209 -3.16 -7.04 19.60
C GLY A 209 -4.03 -8.29 19.71
N LYS A 210 -3.53 -9.35 20.35
CA LYS A 210 -4.33 -10.56 20.62
C LYS A 210 -5.42 -10.29 21.66
N LYS A 211 -5.08 -9.58 22.74
CA LYS A 211 -5.99 -9.29 23.86
C LYS A 211 -7.23 -8.51 23.42
N ILE A 212 -7.10 -7.57 22.48
CA ILE A 212 -8.23 -6.80 21.95
C ILE A 212 -8.81 -7.39 20.65
N ASN A 213 -8.35 -8.57 20.24
CA ASN A 213 -8.71 -9.22 18.98
C ASN A 213 -8.54 -8.28 17.77
N PHE A 214 -7.37 -7.66 17.66
CA PHE A 214 -7.00 -6.75 16.57
C PHE A 214 -6.77 -7.57 15.29
N SER A 215 -7.67 -7.41 14.32
CA SER A 215 -7.66 -8.16 13.07
C SER A 215 -6.63 -7.62 12.08
N GLU A 216 -6.34 -8.39 11.02
CA GLU A 216 -5.48 -7.93 9.92
C GLU A 216 -6.04 -6.66 9.24
N LYS A 217 -7.36 -6.50 9.18
CA LYS A 217 -8.01 -5.29 8.66
C LYS A 217 -7.84 -4.10 9.60
N ASP A 218 -7.89 -4.34 10.92
CA ASP A 218 -7.56 -3.31 11.90
C ASP A 218 -6.10 -2.87 11.72
N LEU A 219 -5.18 -3.80 11.50
CA LEU A 219 -3.79 -3.49 11.22
C LEU A 219 -3.62 -2.67 9.94
N LEU A 220 -4.28 -3.06 8.85
CA LEU A 220 -4.24 -2.32 7.57
C LEU A 220 -4.80 -0.89 7.71
N ALA A 221 -5.88 -0.71 8.47
CA ALA A 221 -6.43 0.62 8.75
C ALA A 221 -5.45 1.47 9.58
N ALA A 222 -4.86 0.91 10.62
CA ALA A 222 -3.86 1.60 11.44
C ALA A 222 -2.63 2.01 10.61
N THR A 223 -2.09 1.10 9.79
CA THR A 223 -0.91 1.41 8.95
C THR A 223 -1.24 2.45 7.87
N THR A 224 -2.45 2.43 7.32
CA THR A 224 -2.93 3.47 6.38
C THR A 224 -2.98 4.84 7.04
N LEU A 225 -3.54 4.92 8.26
CA LEU A 225 -3.59 6.17 9.03
C LEU A 225 -2.20 6.68 9.42
N ILE A 226 -1.31 5.78 9.87
CA ILE A 226 0.09 6.12 10.17
C ILE A 226 0.77 6.70 8.91
N ASN A 227 0.63 6.03 7.76
CA ASN A 227 1.26 6.49 6.54
C ASN A 227 0.76 7.87 6.12
N ASP A 228 -0.56 8.11 6.21
CA ASP A 228 -1.16 9.37 5.83
C ASP A 228 -0.79 10.51 6.78
N ASP A 229 -0.81 10.25 8.10
CA ASP A 229 -0.32 11.19 9.11
C ASP A 229 1.11 11.61 8.77
N ILE A 230 2.05 10.66 8.62
CA ILE A 230 3.44 10.98 8.25
C ILE A 230 3.53 11.72 6.90
N LYS A 231 2.75 11.33 5.89
CA LYS A 231 2.72 12.03 4.59
C LYS A 231 2.30 13.49 4.73
N ASN A 232 1.22 13.75 5.47
CA ASN A 232 0.67 15.08 5.67
C ASN A 232 1.67 16.01 6.36
N HIS A 233 2.52 15.49 7.25
CA HIS A 233 3.58 16.27 7.90
C HIS A 233 4.65 16.78 6.95
N PHE A 234 4.92 16.02 5.89
CA PHE A 234 5.92 16.35 4.88
C PHE A 234 5.33 16.99 3.62
N THR A 235 4.01 17.20 3.55
CA THR A 235 3.36 17.66 2.31
C THR A 235 3.75 19.11 1.95
N LEU A 236 4.12 19.93 2.93
CA LEU A 236 4.61 21.31 2.71
C LEU A 236 6.14 21.42 2.75
N SER A 237 6.85 20.30 2.88
CA SER A 237 8.32 20.29 2.95
C SER A 237 8.93 19.86 1.63
N THR A 238 10.22 20.12 1.45
CA THR A 238 11.00 19.59 0.32
C THR A 238 11.46 18.13 0.56
N THR A 239 10.74 17.37 1.39
CA THR A 239 11.13 16.00 1.74
C THR A 239 11.01 15.11 0.51
N ARG A 240 12.03 14.27 0.29
CA ARG A 240 12.05 13.32 -0.82
C ARG A 240 11.08 12.18 -0.51
N TRP A 241 10.42 11.64 -1.55
CA TRP A 241 9.46 10.55 -1.38
C TRP A 241 10.05 9.34 -0.64
N ILE A 242 11.30 8.99 -0.94
CA ILE A 242 11.99 7.84 -0.34
C ILE A 242 12.20 7.99 1.17
N ASP A 243 12.45 9.21 1.67
CA ASP A 243 12.65 9.46 3.10
C ASP A 243 11.32 9.37 3.85
N TYR A 244 10.27 9.96 3.30
CA TYR A 244 8.90 9.82 3.83
C TYR A 244 8.50 8.34 3.91
N LYS A 245 8.72 7.58 2.83
CA LYS A 245 8.36 6.16 2.80
C LYS A 245 9.15 5.34 3.81
N LYS A 246 10.44 5.61 3.97
CA LYS A 246 11.26 4.97 5.01
C LYS A 246 10.70 5.24 6.41
N ALA A 247 10.44 6.51 6.73
CA ALA A 247 9.89 6.89 8.02
C ALA A 247 8.51 6.27 8.30
N SER A 248 7.64 6.26 7.28
CA SER A 248 6.32 5.60 7.36
C SER A 248 6.45 4.10 7.64
N ILE A 249 7.33 3.40 6.91
CA ILE A 249 7.58 1.96 7.11
C ILE A 249 8.13 1.69 8.51
N ASP A 250 9.11 2.46 8.96
CA ASP A 250 9.70 2.28 10.30
C ASP A 250 8.67 2.49 11.41
N MET A 251 7.78 3.47 11.24
CA MET A 251 6.70 3.74 12.19
C MET A 251 5.68 2.60 12.21
N GLN A 252 5.32 2.05 11.05
CA GLN A 252 4.43 0.89 10.95
C GLN A 252 5.03 -0.36 11.59
N LEU A 253 6.33 -0.62 11.39
CA LEU A 253 7.05 -1.72 12.03
C LEU A 253 7.11 -1.53 13.56
N SER A 254 7.33 -0.29 14.01
CA SER A 254 7.32 0.06 15.43
C SER A 254 5.93 -0.13 16.05
N PHE A 255 4.87 0.20 15.31
CA PHE A 255 3.49 -0.05 15.71
C PHE A 255 3.19 -1.55 15.82
N ASP A 256 3.54 -2.35 14.81
CA ASP A 256 3.36 -3.81 14.84
C ASP A 256 4.13 -4.45 16.01
N LYS A 257 5.37 -4.00 16.25
CA LYS A 257 6.16 -4.41 17.41
C LYS A 257 5.45 -4.05 18.72
N PHE A 258 4.95 -2.83 18.86
CA PHE A 258 4.18 -2.40 20.05
C PHE A 258 2.93 -3.28 20.26
N MET A 259 2.22 -3.65 19.19
CA MET A 259 1.04 -4.52 19.29
C MET A 259 1.37 -5.95 19.77
N LYS A 260 2.60 -6.42 19.52
CA LYS A 260 3.09 -7.75 19.91
C LYS A 260 3.80 -7.76 21.27
N GLU A 261 4.67 -6.79 21.51
CA GLU A 261 5.57 -6.77 22.66
C GLU A 261 5.08 -5.82 23.77
N GLY A 262 4.16 -4.92 23.48
CA GLY A 262 3.76 -3.84 24.37
C GLY A 262 4.80 -2.71 24.40
N GLY A 263 4.78 -1.90 25.46
CA GLY A 263 5.73 -0.79 25.63
C GLY A 263 5.07 0.51 26.06
N ARG A 264 5.85 1.61 26.04
CA ARG A 264 5.37 2.96 26.37
C ARG A 264 5.23 3.78 25.10
N ASN A 265 4.02 3.85 24.57
CA ASN A 265 3.66 4.72 23.45
C ASN A 265 2.15 4.99 23.46
N LYS A 266 1.74 6.11 24.06
CA LYS A 266 0.32 6.50 24.13
C LYS A 266 -0.28 6.70 22.74
N ASN A 267 0.47 7.24 21.78
CA ASN A 267 -0.07 7.52 20.45
C ASN A 267 -0.41 6.22 19.72
N PHE A 268 0.41 5.18 19.84
CA PHE A 268 0.07 3.85 19.33
C PHE A 268 -1.15 3.25 20.03
N ALA A 269 -1.26 3.38 21.36
CA ALA A 269 -2.45 2.93 22.08
C ALA A 269 -3.72 3.65 21.61
N VAL A 270 -3.65 4.96 21.35
CA VAL A 270 -4.76 5.75 20.82
C VAL A 270 -5.13 5.33 19.40
N ILE A 271 -4.17 5.18 18.48
CA ILE A 271 -4.46 4.72 17.10
C ILE A 271 -5.12 3.34 17.13
N ALA A 272 -4.54 2.39 17.86
CA ALA A 272 -5.09 1.04 17.97
C ALA A 272 -6.51 1.07 18.58
N SER A 273 -6.72 1.89 19.61
CA SER A 273 -8.03 2.01 20.24
C SER A 273 -9.06 2.65 19.30
N SER A 274 -8.68 3.70 18.57
CA SER A 274 -9.54 4.38 17.60
C SER A 274 -9.94 3.45 16.46
N VAL A 275 -8.97 2.75 15.86
CA VAL A 275 -9.26 1.79 14.78
C VAL A 275 -10.12 0.64 15.27
N LYS A 276 -9.78 0.05 16.43
CA LYS A 276 -10.55 -1.07 17.00
C LYS A 276 -11.97 -0.64 17.36
N TYR A 277 -12.12 0.55 17.91
CA TYR A 277 -13.42 1.12 18.21
C TYR A 277 -14.24 1.24 16.92
N GLN A 278 -13.67 1.80 15.85
CA GLN A 278 -14.38 1.94 14.57
C GLN A 278 -14.71 0.59 13.92
N SER A 279 -13.85 -0.42 14.07
CA SER A 279 -14.15 -1.75 13.52
C SER A 279 -15.28 -2.49 14.21
N LEU A 280 -15.55 -2.17 15.48
CA LEU A 280 -16.72 -2.67 16.19
C LEU A 280 -18.02 -1.97 15.75
N GLN A 281 -17.93 -0.79 15.13
CA GLN A 281 -19.09 0.03 14.75
C GLN A 281 -19.61 -0.32 13.37
N THR A 282 -18.76 -0.89 12.53
CA THR A 282 -19.12 -1.20 11.15
C THR A 282 -19.47 -2.68 11.06
N GLU A 283 -20.75 -3.02 10.91
CA GLU A 283 -21.24 -4.42 10.76
C GLU A 283 -20.50 -5.17 9.64
N ASN A 284 -20.00 -4.43 8.64
CA ASN A 284 -19.24 -4.92 7.51
C ASN A 284 -17.75 -4.60 7.55
N PHE A 285 -17.14 -4.21 8.68
CA PHE A 285 -15.69 -3.90 8.73
C PHE A 285 -14.84 -5.05 8.18
N LYS A 286 -15.25 -6.29 8.49
CA LYS A 286 -14.64 -7.52 7.97
C LYS A 286 -14.81 -7.70 6.45
N ASN A 287 -15.76 -7.03 5.81
CA ASN A 287 -16.03 -7.10 4.38
C ASN A 287 -15.52 -5.87 3.61
N ILE A 288 -15.08 -4.83 4.31
CA ILE A 288 -14.59 -3.59 3.69
C ILE A 288 -13.12 -3.72 3.31
N GLU A 289 -12.79 -3.21 2.13
CA GLU A 289 -11.42 -3.11 1.65
C GLU A 289 -10.88 -1.72 1.99
N VAL A 290 -9.89 -1.67 2.87
CA VAL A 290 -9.24 -0.42 3.27
C VAL A 290 -8.22 -0.05 2.21
N ARG A 291 -8.52 0.98 1.41
CA ARG A 291 -7.70 1.35 0.23
C ARG A 291 -6.93 2.64 0.41
N ASN A 292 -7.50 3.59 1.15
CA ASN A 292 -6.93 4.89 1.46
C ASN A 292 -7.68 5.52 2.65
N VAL A 293 -7.19 6.66 3.13
CA VAL A 293 -7.82 7.39 4.25
C VAL A 293 -9.23 7.84 3.91
N GLN A 294 -9.52 8.26 2.67
CA GLN A 294 -10.89 8.65 2.26
C GLN A 294 -11.90 7.50 2.41
N THR A 295 -11.47 6.26 2.19
CA THR A 295 -12.30 5.07 2.40
C THR A 295 -12.53 4.85 3.90
N LEU A 296 -11.54 5.14 4.75
CA LEU A 296 -11.68 5.09 6.20
C LEU A 296 -12.58 6.20 6.73
N GLU A 297 -12.41 7.44 6.28
CA GLU A 297 -13.21 8.61 6.68
C GLU A 297 -14.70 8.38 6.45
N LYS A 298 -15.08 7.89 5.25
CA LYS A 298 -16.48 7.56 4.93
C LYS A 298 -17.10 6.49 5.83
N LEU A 299 -16.28 5.59 6.38
CA LEU A 299 -16.76 4.58 7.33
C LEU A 299 -17.00 5.18 8.71
N PHE A 300 -16.20 6.18 9.07
CA PHE A 300 -16.23 6.85 10.37
C PHE A 300 -17.33 7.91 10.46
N GLU A 301 -17.93 8.35 9.34
CA GLU A 301 -19.04 9.31 9.30
C GLU A 301 -20.38 8.73 9.81
N ASN A 302 -20.57 7.40 9.83
CA ASN A 302 -21.87 6.75 10.07
C ASN A 302 -22.09 6.24 11.51
N THR A 303 -21.36 6.76 12.51
CA THR A 303 -21.25 6.10 13.82
C THR A 303 -21.86 6.89 14.98
N SER A 304 -23.03 6.48 15.50
CA SER A 304 -23.53 6.61 16.90
C SER A 304 -23.17 7.90 17.68
N LYS A 305 -23.16 7.99 19.02
CA LYS A 305 -22.24 8.89 19.79
C LYS A 305 -22.23 8.58 21.29
N ASP A 306 -23.37 8.19 21.87
CA ASP A 306 -23.52 8.19 23.34
C ASP A 306 -23.23 6.84 24.05
N THR A 307 -23.47 5.67 23.44
CA THR A 307 -23.12 4.33 24.01
C THR A 307 -21.66 3.92 23.76
N LEU A 308 -20.84 4.90 23.41
CA LEU A 308 -19.72 4.76 22.49
C LEU A 308 -18.41 5.24 23.10
N GLU A 309 -18.47 6.26 23.95
CA GLU A 309 -17.32 6.72 24.73
C GLU A 309 -16.87 5.65 25.75
N GLU A 310 -17.80 4.88 26.32
CA GLU A 310 -17.49 3.79 27.27
C GLU A 310 -16.73 2.63 26.60
N LYS A 311 -17.09 2.27 25.36
CA LYS A 311 -16.40 1.20 24.61
C LYS A 311 -14.98 1.61 24.23
N PHE A 312 -14.79 2.84 23.76
CA PHE A 312 -13.47 3.39 23.50
C PHE A 312 -12.60 3.44 24.77
N LYS A 313 -13.16 3.94 25.89
CA LYS A 313 -12.50 3.92 27.21
C LYS A 313 -12.17 2.48 27.66
N GLY A 314 -13.05 1.51 27.40
CA GLY A 314 -12.82 0.09 27.70
C GLY A 314 -11.65 -0.49 26.90
N ILE A 315 -11.53 -0.15 25.61
CA ILE A 315 -10.40 -0.57 24.79
C ILE A 315 -9.11 0.09 25.30
N LEU A 316 -9.10 1.41 25.53
CA LEU A 316 -7.94 2.13 26.07
C LEU A 316 -7.44 1.57 27.41
N LYS A 317 -8.36 1.21 28.31
CA LYS A 317 -8.01 0.54 29.58
C LYS A 317 -7.23 -0.75 29.37
N SER A 318 -7.45 -1.47 28.27
CA SER A 318 -6.69 -2.69 27.95
C SER A 318 -5.21 -2.42 27.70
N PHE A 319 -4.88 -1.19 27.26
CA PHE A 319 -3.53 -0.66 27.08
C PHE A 319 -2.96 -0.01 28.35
N ASN A 320 -3.69 -0.06 29.46
CA ASN A 320 -3.46 0.66 30.71
C ASN A 320 -3.65 2.18 30.61
N TYR A 321 -4.39 2.70 29.62
CA TYR A 321 -4.67 4.14 29.50
C TYR A 321 -5.99 4.56 30.14
#